data_AF-A0A2G5I4Z3-F1
#
_entry.id   AF-A0A2G5I4Z3-F1
#
_cell.length_a   1.000
_cell.length_b   1.000
_cell.length_c   1.000
_cell.angle_alpha   90.00
_cell.angle_beta   90.00
_cell.angle_gamma   90.00
#
_symmetry.space_group_name_H-M   'P 1'
#
loop_
_entity.id
_entity.type
_entity.pdbx_description
1 polymer ?
#
loop_
_entity_poly.entity_id
_entity_poly.type
_entity_poly.pdbx_seq_one_letter_code
_entity_poly.pdbx_strand_id
1 'polypeptide(L)'
;MSSSEQTEAFPPLVKPSMLRQSSYTTGTRRRKSSSLGGDPRGDTGGLALATTDMSQSHLSRGDSMSGKHGKASKRKKAKGLFNKWKRMSLRHTWINPLVLALIILGAYFANPGEHNPLRSAIFLSYANPALEERTNTIPAHVGNPVQYGKGKKDLAFVAFYTIVFSFTREFLMQRMIRPIAIWCGIRNRDKQSRFMEQFYTAIYFGIFGPFGLYVMSRTPVWYFNVPGMYEGFPHRAHEAIFKAYYLLQASYWAQQGLVLVLGLEKPRKDFKELVLHHIITLSLIGLSYRFHFTYIGVAVYITHDISDFFLATSKLLNYLDAWITPPYFVSFIAIWAYLRHYLNLRILASLLPGGEFQTIGPYTLNWTTQQYKCWISQAITGVLLASLQAVNLFWFFLICRILIRFIRTGEERDDRSDVDEDEVRQEDVGETPSMQLNGEPIGAPGTGIDGKASEGLRRR
;
A
#
# COMPACT_ATOMS: atom_id res chain seq x y z
N MET A 1 -48.71 -21.33 -63.81
CA MET A 1 -47.33 -21.06 -63.35
C MET A 1 -47.38 -21.02 -61.83
N SER A 2 -46.85 -21.94 -61.04
CA SER A 2 -46.06 -23.16 -61.24
C SER A 2 -46.27 -24.01 -59.97
N SER A 3 -46.70 -25.27 -60.16
CA SER A 3 -46.30 -26.48 -59.40
C SER A 3 -46.56 -26.51 -57.88
N SER A 4 -47.64 -27.14 -57.39
CA SER A 4 -47.77 -28.58 -57.05
C SER A 4 -46.87 -28.98 -55.86
N GLU A 5 -47.28 -29.72 -54.84
CA GLU A 5 -48.49 -30.49 -54.51
C GLU A 5 -48.27 -31.07 -53.10
N GLN A 6 -49.36 -31.24 -52.33
CA GLN A 6 -49.66 -32.40 -51.45
C GLN A 6 -48.72 -32.73 -50.26
N THR A 7 -49.15 -33.20 -49.08
CA THR A 7 -50.44 -33.59 -48.46
C THR A 7 -50.14 -33.91 -46.99
N GLU A 8 -51.06 -33.55 -46.08
CA GLU A 8 -51.65 -34.34 -44.96
C GLU A 8 -50.83 -35.48 -44.27
N ALA A 9 -50.92 -35.79 -42.96
CA ALA A 9 -51.90 -35.54 -41.91
C ALA A 9 -51.31 -35.82 -40.49
N PHE A 10 -52.03 -35.27 -39.49
CA PHE A 10 -52.09 -35.62 -38.04
C PHE A 10 -52.57 -37.08 -37.78
N PRO A 11 -52.73 -37.64 -36.55
CA PRO A 11 -52.86 -37.02 -35.20
C PRO A 11 -52.14 -37.73 -34.01
N PRO A 12 -52.27 -37.21 -32.76
CA PRO A 12 -51.68 -37.75 -31.52
C PRO A 12 -52.59 -38.79 -30.84
N LEU A 13 -52.16 -39.40 -29.71
CA LEU A 13 -52.92 -40.07 -28.60
C LEU A 13 -51.90 -40.94 -27.79
N VAL A 14 -51.85 -41.12 -26.45
CA VAL A 14 -52.81 -41.60 -25.43
C VAL A 14 -52.23 -41.34 -24.00
N LYS A 15 -53.08 -41.27 -22.95
CA LYS A 15 -52.77 -41.16 -21.50
C LYS A 15 -52.71 -42.55 -20.77
N PRO A 16 -53.06 -42.75 -19.46
CA PRO A 16 -52.19 -43.22 -18.36
C PRO A 16 -52.56 -44.59 -17.71
N SER A 17 -51.70 -45.19 -16.85
CA SER A 17 -52.05 -46.12 -15.73
C SER A 17 -50.77 -46.65 -15.02
N MET A 18 -50.62 -46.49 -13.68
CA MET A 18 -50.95 -47.38 -12.53
C MET A 18 -50.08 -48.65 -12.35
N LEU A 19 -49.41 -48.74 -11.17
CA LEU A 19 -49.12 -49.90 -10.26
C LEU A 19 -47.82 -49.60 -9.45
N ARG A 20 -47.84 -49.29 -8.14
CA ARG A 20 -48.06 -50.10 -6.91
C ARG A 20 -46.81 -50.84 -6.40
N GLN A 21 -46.37 -50.45 -5.18
CA GLN A 21 -45.69 -51.15 -4.04
C GLN A 21 -44.74 -52.34 -4.35
N SER A 22 -43.56 -52.50 -3.74
CA SER A 22 -43.33 -52.59 -2.29
C SER A 22 -41.83 -52.65 -1.93
N SER A 23 -41.53 -52.28 -0.67
CA SER A 23 -40.48 -52.75 0.26
C SER A 23 -39.24 -53.49 -0.26
N TYR A 24 -38.05 -53.09 0.23
CA TYR A 24 -37.25 -53.88 1.18
C TYR A 24 -36.14 -53.01 1.82
N THR A 25 -36.06 -53.09 3.14
CA THR A 25 -34.95 -52.64 3.99
C THR A 25 -33.72 -53.53 3.82
N THR A 26 -32.54 -52.94 3.67
CA THR A 26 -31.26 -53.59 4.00
C THR A 26 -30.30 -52.56 4.57
N GLY A 27 -29.95 -52.75 5.84
CA GLY A 27 -28.81 -52.08 6.46
C GLY A 27 -27.52 -52.86 6.21
N THR A 28 -26.39 -52.16 6.13
CA THR A 28 -25.06 -52.76 6.21
C THR A 28 -24.08 -51.88 6.97
N ARG A 29 -23.53 -52.46 8.04
CA ARG A 29 -22.38 -52.02 8.85
C ARG A 29 -21.07 -52.05 8.04
N ARG A 30 -20.13 -51.16 8.40
CA ARG A 30 -18.66 -51.39 8.66
C ARG A 30 -17.95 -50.01 8.64
N ARG A 31 -16.84 -49.69 9.34
CA ARG A 31 -15.86 -50.40 10.20
C ARG A 31 -15.07 -49.31 10.97
N LYS A 32 -14.58 -49.62 12.18
CA LYS A 32 -13.51 -48.87 12.88
C LYS A 32 -12.12 -49.35 12.41
N SER A 33 -11.09 -48.56 12.76
CA SER A 33 -9.61 -48.69 12.62
C SER A 33 -9.03 -47.95 11.41
N SER A 34 -7.98 -47.13 11.50
CA SER A 34 -6.74 -47.30 12.27
C SER A 34 -5.99 -45.97 12.51
N SER A 35 -5.29 -45.89 13.64
CA SER A 35 -4.22 -44.93 13.92
C SER A 35 -2.88 -45.39 13.30
N LEU A 36 -2.11 -44.47 12.71
CA LEU A 36 -0.63 -44.35 12.79
C LEU A 36 -0.09 -43.55 11.60
N GLY A 37 0.78 -42.59 11.89
CA GLY A 37 1.54 -41.83 10.89
C GLY A 37 1.80 -40.40 11.35
N GLY A 38 2.80 -40.21 12.21
CA GLY A 38 3.20 -38.91 12.72
C GLY A 38 4.12 -38.12 11.79
N ASP A 39 3.94 -36.80 11.84
CA ASP A 39 4.90 -35.68 11.67
C ASP A 39 5.53 -35.43 10.28
N PRO A 40 6.11 -34.23 10.04
CA PRO A 40 5.80 -32.86 10.52
C PRO A 40 5.74 -31.86 9.32
N ARG A 41 5.70 -30.55 9.61
CA ARG A 41 5.78 -29.36 8.70
C ARG A 41 4.38 -28.79 8.38
N GLY A 42 4.12 -27.49 8.51
CA GLY A 42 5.01 -26.35 8.55
C GLY A 42 4.53 -25.38 7.48
N ASP A 43 3.38 -24.74 7.71
CA ASP A 43 2.81 -23.76 6.80
C ASP A 43 2.48 -22.46 7.54
N THR A 44 3.38 -21.50 7.43
CA THR A 44 3.08 -20.07 7.57
C THR A 44 2.29 -19.61 6.34
N GLY A 45 1.02 -20.00 6.27
CA GLY A 45 0.03 -19.40 5.37
C GLY A 45 -0.61 -18.18 6.05
N GLY A 46 -0.01 -17.01 5.90
CA GLY A 46 -0.57 -15.77 6.43
C GLY A 46 -1.83 -15.34 5.66
N LEU A 47 -3.00 -15.81 6.08
CA LEU A 47 -4.28 -15.26 5.64
C LEU A 47 -4.49 -13.87 6.26
N ALA A 48 -4.89 -12.89 5.43
CA ALA A 48 -5.32 -11.59 5.90
C ALA A 48 -6.57 -11.72 6.79
N LEU A 49 -6.62 -10.96 7.89
CA LEU A 49 -7.67 -11.04 8.93
C LEU A 49 -9.10 -10.85 8.38
N ALA A 50 -9.24 -10.24 7.20
CA ALA A 50 -10.52 -9.97 6.56
C ALA A 50 -11.18 -11.20 5.91
N THR A 51 -10.45 -12.29 5.63
CA THR A 51 -10.95 -13.38 4.78
C THR A 51 -11.23 -14.72 5.48
N THR A 52 -10.85 -14.90 6.74
CA THR A 52 -10.87 -16.24 7.38
C THR A 52 -12.21 -16.69 7.98
N ASP A 53 -13.09 -15.79 8.45
CA ASP A 53 -14.05 -16.18 9.50
C ASP A 53 -15.53 -16.42 9.09
N MET A 54 -15.82 -16.74 7.82
CA MET A 54 -17.20 -17.11 7.41
C MET A 54 -17.54 -18.61 7.52
N SER A 55 -16.62 -19.48 7.97
CA SER A 55 -16.86 -20.94 8.04
C SER A 55 -17.29 -21.49 9.41
N GLN A 56 -17.25 -20.71 10.50
CA GLN A 56 -17.63 -21.20 11.84
C GLN A 56 -19.05 -20.78 12.24
N SER A 57 -20.07 -21.42 11.66
CA SER A 57 -21.43 -21.28 12.18
C SER A 57 -22.26 -22.56 12.13
N HIS A 58 -21.71 -23.72 12.49
CA HIS A 58 -22.51 -24.88 12.88
C HIS A 58 -21.75 -25.69 13.90
N LEU A 59 -22.07 -25.54 15.19
CA LEU A 59 -22.08 -26.59 16.22
C LEU A 59 -22.40 -25.97 17.60
N SER A 60 -23.00 -26.81 18.45
CA SER A 60 -23.27 -26.61 19.88
C SER A 60 -24.66 -26.05 20.26
N ARG A 61 -25.67 -26.93 20.22
CA ARG A 61 -26.88 -26.85 21.06
C ARG A 61 -26.82 -28.03 22.04
N GLY A 62 -26.61 -27.73 23.31
CA GLY A 62 -26.58 -28.70 24.41
C GLY A 62 -26.99 -27.98 25.69
N ASP A 63 -28.16 -28.36 26.20
CA ASP A 63 -28.85 -27.70 27.30
C ASP A 63 -28.40 -28.25 28.65
N SER A 64 -28.39 -27.41 29.68
CA SER A 64 -28.53 -27.83 31.08
C SER A 64 -28.71 -26.62 32.01
N MET A 65 -29.84 -26.63 32.71
CA MET A 65 -30.23 -25.71 33.77
C MET A 65 -29.48 -26.02 35.07
N SER A 66 -28.93 -24.99 35.73
CA SER A 66 -28.96 -24.86 37.21
C SER A 66 -28.55 -23.45 37.65
N GLY A 67 -29.16 -23.00 38.75
CA GLY A 67 -29.31 -21.60 39.14
C GLY A 67 -28.08 -20.91 39.75
N LYS A 68 -28.04 -19.59 39.54
CA LYS A 68 -27.58 -18.54 40.47
C LYS A 68 -27.90 -17.17 39.85
N HIS A 69 -29.09 -16.65 40.17
CA HIS A 69 -29.57 -15.35 39.71
C HIS A 69 -28.85 -14.21 40.45
N GLY A 70 -28.37 -13.22 39.70
CA GLY A 70 -27.81 -11.97 40.23
C GLY A 70 -26.57 -11.50 39.48
N LYS A 71 -25.44 -12.22 39.57
CA LYS A 71 -24.15 -11.79 38.99
C LYS A 71 -23.83 -12.42 37.62
N ALA A 72 -24.38 -13.61 37.32
CA ALA A 72 -24.18 -14.30 36.04
C ALA A 72 -24.90 -13.61 34.85
N SER A 73 -26.04 -12.95 35.12
CA SER A 73 -26.85 -12.28 34.09
C SER A 73 -26.14 -11.06 33.46
N LYS A 74 -25.52 -10.21 34.28
CA LYS A 74 -24.72 -9.06 33.79
C LYS A 74 -23.54 -9.52 32.93
N ARG A 75 -22.84 -10.58 33.35
CA ARG A 75 -21.71 -11.16 32.59
C ARG A 75 -22.14 -11.82 31.28
N LYS A 76 -23.26 -12.54 31.26
CA LYS A 76 -23.86 -13.10 30.03
C LYS A 76 -24.31 -11.99 29.06
N LYS A 77 -24.92 -10.91 29.57
CA LYS A 77 -25.35 -9.75 28.77
C LYS A 77 -24.16 -8.96 28.20
N ALA A 78 -23.10 -8.75 29.00
CA ALA A 78 -21.86 -8.14 28.55
C ALA A 78 -21.15 -8.98 27.47
N LYS A 79 -21.11 -10.31 27.62
CA LYS A 79 -20.60 -11.22 26.57
C LYS A 79 -21.43 -11.15 25.28
N GLY A 80 -22.76 -11.04 25.39
CA GLY A 80 -23.66 -10.85 24.25
C GLY A 80 -23.42 -9.53 23.50
N LEU A 81 -23.25 -8.43 24.26
CA LEU A 81 -22.93 -7.11 23.70
C LEU A 81 -21.53 -7.09 23.07
N PHE A 82 -20.53 -7.69 23.71
CA PHE A 82 -19.18 -7.82 23.15
C PHE A 82 -19.17 -8.62 21.85
N ASN A 83 -19.89 -9.74 21.78
CA ASN A 83 -19.99 -10.53 20.55
C ASN A 83 -20.75 -9.79 19.44
N LYS A 84 -21.76 -8.98 19.80
CA LYS A 84 -22.44 -8.09 18.84
C LYS A 84 -21.51 -6.99 18.34
N TRP A 85 -20.78 -6.34 19.24
CA TRP A 85 -19.75 -5.35 18.91
C TRP A 85 -18.67 -5.93 18.02
N LYS A 86 -18.09 -7.08 18.39
CA LYS A 86 -17.08 -7.80 17.58
C LYS A 86 -17.59 -8.05 16.17
N ARG A 87 -18.82 -8.55 16.01
CA ARG A 87 -19.41 -8.78 14.68
C ARG A 87 -19.62 -7.48 13.89
N MET A 88 -20.07 -6.40 14.53
CA MET A 88 -20.24 -5.11 13.87
C MET A 88 -18.91 -4.47 13.47
N SER A 89 -17.93 -4.55 14.36
CA SER A 89 -16.55 -4.06 14.21
C SER A 89 -15.82 -4.77 13.08
N LEU A 90 -15.99 -6.09 12.96
CA LEU A 90 -15.44 -6.87 11.85
C LEU A 90 -16.16 -6.62 10.52
N ARG A 91 -17.49 -6.38 10.55
CA ARG A 91 -18.26 -6.07 9.33
C ARG A 91 -18.00 -4.65 8.82
N HIS A 92 -17.76 -3.72 9.72
CA HIS A 92 -17.56 -2.30 9.42
C HIS A 92 -16.31 -1.83 10.17
N THR A 93 -15.16 -2.12 9.59
CA THR A 93 -13.83 -1.78 10.14
C THR A 93 -13.67 -0.29 10.46
N TRP A 94 -14.38 0.61 9.76
CA TRP A 94 -14.39 2.05 10.04
C TRP A 94 -15.01 2.43 11.39
N ILE A 95 -15.80 1.57 12.03
CA ILE A 95 -16.44 1.87 13.33
C ILE A 95 -15.41 2.06 14.43
N ASN A 96 -14.36 1.22 14.48
CA ASN A 96 -13.34 1.29 15.52
C ASN A 96 -12.59 2.64 15.52
N PRO A 97 -11.95 3.07 14.40
CA PRO A 97 -11.27 4.35 14.37
C PRO A 97 -12.25 5.52 14.52
N LEU A 98 -13.49 5.41 14.03
CA LEU A 98 -14.51 6.45 14.26
C LEU A 98 -14.81 6.63 15.75
N VAL A 99 -15.05 5.54 16.47
CA VAL A 99 -15.36 5.59 17.90
C VAL A 99 -14.18 6.16 18.68
N LEU A 100 -12.95 5.78 18.35
CA LEU A 100 -11.75 6.37 18.96
C LEU A 100 -11.65 7.88 18.68
N ALA A 101 -11.86 8.31 17.44
CA ALA A 101 -11.87 9.73 17.09
C ALA A 101 -12.97 10.51 17.83
N LEU A 102 -14.19 9.96 17.90
CA LEU A 102 -15.32 10.57 18.61
C LEU A 102 -15.11 10.62 20.12
N ILE A 103 -14.44 9.63 20.72
CA ILE A 103 -14.08 9.66 22.15
C ILE A 103 -13.11 10.82 22.41
N ILE A 104 -12.09 10.99 21.57
CA ILE A 104 -11.11 12.08 21.72
C ILE A 104 -11.78 13.44 21.52
N LEU A 105 -12.60 13.59 20.48
CA LEU A 105 -13.36 14.81 20.23
C LEU A 105 -14.35 15.10 21.37
N GLY A 106 -15.10 14.11 21.82
CA GLY A 106 -16.05 14.24 22.93
C GLY A 106 -15.37 14.63 24.24
N ALA A 107 -14.22 14.03 24.54
CA ALA A 107 -13.40 14.40 25.71
C ALA A 107 -12.82 15.82 25.61
N TYR A 108 -12.55 16.32 24.40
CA TYR A 108 -12.21 17.72 24.18
C TYR A 108 -13.40 18.66 24.40
N PHE A 109 -14.55 18.36 23.78
CA PHE A 109 -15.75 19.19 23.91
C PHE A 109 -16.39 19.17 25.30
N ALA A 110 -16.12 18.16 26.12
CA ALA A 110 -16.54 18.13 27.53
C ALA A 110 -15.82 19.17 28.39
N ASN A 111 -14.60 19.57 28.02
CA ASN A 111 -13.86 20.65 28.68
C ASN A 111 -13.03 21.41 27.63
N PRO A 112 -13.67 22.28 26.81
CA PRO A 112 -12.98 22.99 25.76
C PRO A 112 -12.10 24.09 26.38
N GLY A 113 -10.83 24.10 26.03
CA GLY A 113 -9.92 25.14 26.52
C GLY A 113 -8.45 24.83 26.28
N GLU A 114 -7.59 25.81 26.58
CA GLU A 114 -6.13 25.69 26.41
C GLU A 114 -5.49 24.72 27.40
N HIS A 115 -6.14 24.50 28.55
CA HIS A 115 -5.70 23.55 29.57
C HIS A 115 -5.94 22.08 29.19
N ASN A 116 -6.78 21.81 28.17
CA ASN A 116 -7.09 20.45 27.77
C ASN A 116 -5.92 19.84 26.96
N PRO A 117 -5.30 18.73 27.41
CA PRO A 117 -4.20 18.10 26.69
C PRO A 117 -4.60 17.59 25.29
N LEU A 118 -5.89 17.33 25.05
CA LEU A 118 -6.40 16.91 23.74
C LEU A 118 -6.41 18.05 22.73
N ARG A 119 -6.28 19.32 23.16
CA ARG A 119 -6.15 20.45 22.23
C ARG A 119 -4.95 20.27 21.30
N SER A 120 -3.82 19.76 21.81
CA SER A 120 -2.63 19.49 20.99
C SER A 120 -2.80 18.36 19.98
N ALA A 121 -3.80 17.51 20.16
CA ALA A 121 -4.13 16.46 19.20
C ALA A 121 -4.98 17.00 18.04
N ILE A 122 -5.86 17.97 18.31
CA ILE A 122 -6.83 18.48 17.34
C ILE A 122 -6.29 19.72 16.59
N PHE A 123 -5.56 20.59 17.29
CA PHE A 123 -5.08 21.86 16.74
C PHE A 123 -3.55 21.95 16.73
N LEU A 124 -3.02 22.76 15.82
CA LEU A 124 -1.60 23.07 15.78
C LEU A 124 -1.14 23.68 17.11
N SER A 125 -0.02 23.15 17.61
CA SER A 125 0.63 23.61 18.83
C SER A 125 1.76 24.61 18.51
N TYR A 126 2.15 25.41 19.52
CA TYR A 126 3.30 26.34 19.47
C TYR A 126 3.12 27.55 18.55
N ALA A 127 1.96 28.22 18.58
CA ALA A 127 1.73 29.46 17.85
C ALA A 127 2.59 30.61 18.41
N ASN A 128 3.03 31.52 17.54
CA ASN A 128 3.79 32.72 17.90
C ASN A 128 5.09 32.43 18.69
N PRO A 129 6.03 31.64 18.15
CA PRO A 129 7.32 31.47 18.79
C PRO A 129 8.08 32.80 18.89
N ALA A 130 9.09 32.83 19.76
CA ALA A 130 9.95 34.00 19.97
C ALA A 130 10.56 34.48 18.65
N LEU A 131 10.82 35.79 18.51
CA LEU A 131 11.30 36.39 17.26
C LEU A 131 12.57 35.71 16.71
N GLU A 132 13.47 35.29 17.61
CA GLU A 132 14.71 34.57 17.27
C GLU A 132 14.50 33.13 16.77
N GLU A 133 13.31 32.56 16.97
CA GLU A 133 12.92 31.24 16.49
C GLU A 133 12.10 31.31 15.19
N ARG A 134 11.69 32.50 14.77
CA ARG A 134 10.91 32.68 13.54
C ARG A 134 11.80 32.51 12.32
N THR A 135 11.26 31.85 11.31
CA THR A 135 11.92 31.70 10.03
C THR A 135 11.77 33.00 9.24
N ASN A 136 12.90 33.58 8.83
CA ASN A 136 12.96 34.86 8.10
C ASN A 136 13.05 34.69 6.58
N THR A 137 12.91 33.47 6.06
CA THR A 137 13.01 33.15 4.63
C THR A 137 11.65 33.04 3.93
N ILE A 138 10.60 33.59 4.55
CA ILE A 138 9.26 33.60 3.96
C ILE A 138 9.27 34.58 2.77
N PRO A 139 8.81 34.16 1.57
CA PRO A 139 8.75 35.04 0.41
C PRO A 139 7.89 36.29 0.65
N ALA A 140 8.29 37.42 0.07
CA ALA A 140 7.66 38.73 0.30
C ALA A 140 6.14 38.75 -0.03
N HIS A 141 5.68 37.97 -1.01
CA HIS A 141 4.28 37.89 -1.41
C HIS A 141 3.35 37.23 -0.38
N VAL A 142 3.91 36.54 0.62
CA VAL A 142 3.14 35.89 1.69
C VAL A 142 2.83 36.87 2.84
N GLY A 143 3.62 37.94 2.99
CA GLY A 143 3.49 38.90 4.08
C GLY A 143 4.05 38.38 5.41
N ASN A 144 3.37 38.69 6.52
CA ASN A 144 3.80 38.33 7.88
C ASN A 144 2.82 37.32 8.52
N PRO A 145 2.84 36.04 8.11
CA PRO A 145 1.92 35.06 8.66
C PRO A 145 2.29 34.68 10.10
N VAL A 146 1.28 34.22 10.85
CA VAL A 146 1.51 33.58 12.15
C VAL A 146 2.35 32.32 11.95
N GLN A 147 3.49 32.27 12.61
CA GLN A 147 4.38 31.12 12.59
C GLN A 147 4.14 30.20 13.79
N TYR A 148 4.46 28.93 13.59
CA TYR A 148 4.32 27.86 14.56
C TYR A 148 5.67 27.17 14.73
N GLY A 149 6.15 27.10 15.98
CA GLY A 149 7.34 26.33 16.35
C GLY A 149 7.08 24.83 16.32
N LYS A 150 8.03 24.03 16.80
CA LYS A 150 7.95 22.57 16.81
C LYS A 150 8.16 22.00 18.21
N GLY A 151 7.51 20.88 18.52
CA GLY A 151 7.74 20.20 19.79
C GLY A 151 6.95 18.91 19.97
N LYS A 152 7.08 18.31 21.16
CA LYS A 152 6.52 16.97 21.46
C LYS A 152 4.99 16.91 21.32
N LYS A 153 4.28 18.03 21.51
CA LYS A 153 2.82 18.09 21.32
C LYS A 153 2.39 17.78 19.89
N ASP A 154 3.28 17.95 18.91
CA ASP A 154 3.00 17.63 17.51
C ASP A 154 2.85 16.11 17.28
N LEU A 155 3.41 15.26 18.16
CA LEU A 155 3.18 13.81 18.11
C LEU A 155 1.73 13.45 18.46
N ALA A 156 1.09 14.20 19.36
CA ALA A 156 -0.33 14.00 19.67
C ALA A 156 -1.21 14.35 18.46
N PHE A 157 -0.85 15.41 17.73
CA PHE A 157 -1.48 15.77 16.46
C PHE A 157 -1.35 14.63 15.45
N VAL A 158 -0.12 14.14 15.24
CA VAL A 158 0.13 13.04 14.30
C VAL A 158 -0.65 11.78 14.67
N ALA A 159 -0.66 11.41 15.95
CA ALA A 159 -1.38 10.23 16.44
C ALA A 159 -2.90 10.35 16.23
N PHE A 160 -3.48 11.51 16.52
CA PHE A 160 -4.92 11.73 16.31
C PHE A 160 -5.29 11.70 14.83
N TYR A 161 -4.55 12.40 13.98
CA TYR A 161 -4.83 12.39 12.55
C TYR A 161 -4.52 11.04 11.89
N THR A 162 -3.63 10.21 12.45
CA THR A 162 -3.47 8.80 12.05
C THR A 162 -4.77 8.01 12.25
N ILE A 163 -5.47 8.23 13.38
CA ILE A 163 -6.79 7.62 13.64
C ILE A 163 -7.83 8.17 12.67
N VAL A 164 -7.83 9.49 12.42
CA VAL A 164 -8.75 10.13 11.46
C VAL A 164 -8.54 9.57 10.06
N PHE A 165 -7.30 9.43 9.58
CA PHE A 165 -7.01 8.82 8.28
C PHE A 165 -7.41 7.35 8.23
N SER A 166 -7.24 6.60 9.33
CA SER A 166 -7.69 5.20 9.40
C SER A 166 -9.22 5.11 9.26
N PHE A 167 -9.96 6.02 9.90
CA PHE A 167 -11.41 6.12 9.71
C PHE A 167 -11.77 6.50 8.28
N THR A 168 -11.21 7.60 7.78
CA THR A 168 -11.52 8.13 6.44
C THR A 168 -11.26 7.08 5.36
N ARG A 169 -10.13 6.37 5.44
CA ARG A 169 -9.79 5.27 4.53
C ARG A 169 -10.87 4.19 4.50
N GLU A 170 -11.16 3.59 5.64
CA GLU A 170 -12.10 2.48 5.73
C GLU A 170 -13.53 2.92 5.37
N PHE A 171 -13.91 4.15 5.75
CA PHE A 171 -15.20 4.73 5.41
C PHE A 171 -15.32 4.94 3.89
N LEU A 172 -14.35 5.61 3.27
CA LEU A 172 -14.35 5.84 1.82
C LEU A 172 -14.36 4.52 1.05
N MET A 173 -13.48 3.58 1.41
CA MET A 173 -13.40 2.28 0.74
C MET A 173 -14.74 1.53 0.79
N GLN A 174 -15.37 1.43 1.96
CA GLN A 174 -16.59 0.62 2.11
C GLN A 174 -17.89 1.32 1.68
N ARG A 175 -17.99 2.64 1.90
CA ARG A 175 -19.25 3.38 1.70
C ARG A 175 -19.31 4.12 0.37
N MET A 176 -18.18 4.60 -0.13
CA MET A 176 -18.16 5.40 -1.36
C MET A 176 -17.60 4.62 -2.54
N ILE A 177 -16.43 4.00 -2.37
CA ILE A 177 -15.70 3.40 -3.49
C ILE A 177 -16.25 2.01 -3.83
N ARG A 178 -16.60 1.17 -2.83
CA ARG A 178 -17.15 -0.16 -3.08
C ARG A 178 -18.40 -0.16 -3.98
N PRO A 179 -19.41 0.71 -3.75
CA PRO A 179 -20.54 0.83 -4.67
C PRO A 179 -20.13 1.24 -6.09
N ILE A 180 -19.17 2.17 -6.22
CA ILE A 180 -18.64 2.61 -7.53
C ILE A 180 -17.97 1.42 -8.25
N ALA A 181 -17.16 0.63 -7.55
CA ALA A 181 -16.51 -0.54 -8.14
C ALA A 181 -17.53 -1.58 -8.67
N ILE A 182 -18.62 -1.79 -7.94
CA ILE A 182 -19.71 -2.69 -8.38
C ILE A 182 -20.45 -2.10 -9.58
N TRP A 183 -20.71 -0.78 -9.55
CA TRP A 183 -21.35 -0.07 -10.65
C TRP A 183 -20.51 -0.10 -11.93
N CYS A 184 -19.19 -0.01 -11.81
CA CYS A 184 -18.23 -0.20 -12.90
C CYS A 184 -18.09 -1.66 -13.36
N GLY A 185 -18.83 -2.61 -12.79
CA GLY A 185 -18.84 -4.01 -13.24
C GLY A 185 -17.74 -4.91 -12.67
N ILE A 186 -16.95 -4.44 -11.70
CA ILE A 186 -15.87 -5.23 -11.10
C ILE A 186 -16.45 -6.25 -10.11
N ARG A 187 -16.60 -7.50 -10.55
CA ARG A 187 -17.23 -8.60 -9.77
C ARG A 187 -16.25 -9.45 -8.98
N ASN A 188 -15.00 -9.59 -9.44
CA ASN A 188 -13.97 -10.35 -8.73
C ASN A 188 -13.61 -9.62 -7.42
N ARG A 189 -13.70 -10.32 -6.27
CA ARG A 189 -13.47 -9.73 -4.93
C ARG A 189 -12.04 -9.23 -4.74
N ASP A 190 -11.05 -9.95 -5.27
CA ASP A 190 -9.65 -9.58 -5.13
C ASP A 190 -9.33 -8.36 -6.01
N LYS A 191 -9.81 -8.35 -7.27
CA LYS A 191 -9.73 -7.19 -8.17
C LYS A 191 -10.46 -5.98 -7.57
N GLN A 192 -11.63 -6.18 -6.97
CA GLN A 192 -12.38 -5.13 -6.28
C GLN A 192 -11.62 -4.53 -5.11
N SER A 193 -10.97 -5.35 -4.26
CA SER A 193 -10.16 -4.85 -3.14
C SER A 193 -9.01 -3.97 -3.63
N ARG A 194 -8.28 -4.43 -4.66
CA ARG A 194 -7.16 -3.67 -5.24
C ARG A 194 -7.61 -2.38 -5.91
N PHE A 195 -8.72 -2.42 -6.63
CA PHE A 195 -9.33 -1.23 -7.19
C PHE A 195 -9.66 -0.21 -6.10
N MET A 196 -10.29 -0.64 -5.00
CA MET A 196 -10.62 0.24 -3.88
C MET A 196 -9.38 0.85 -3.22
N GLU A 197 -8.32 0.07 -3.03
CA GLU A 197 -7.03 0.56 -2.52
C GLU A 197 -6.45 1.66 -3.42
N GLN A 198 -6.36 1.42 -4.73
CA GLN A 198 -5.82 2.43 -5.66
C GLN A 198 -6.71 3.67 -5.78
N PHE A 199 -8.04 3.50 -5.69
CA PHE A 199 -8.97 4.61 -5.78
C PHE A 199 -8.85 5.53 -4.56
N TYR A 200 -8.74 4.95 -3.36
CA TYR A 200 -8.48 5.73 -2.15
C TYR A 200 -7.17 6.52 -2.27
N THR A 201 -6.09 5.87 -2.73
CA THR A 201 -4.80 6.50 -2.97
C THR A 201 -4.91 7.66 -3.98
N ALA A 202 -5.67 7.49 -5.06
CA ALA A 202 -5.91 8.55 -6.05
C ALA A 202 -6.70 9.74 -5.47
N ILE A 203 -7.72 9.50 -4.63
CA ILE A 203 -8.43 10.57 -3.92
C ILE A 203 -7.47 11.33 -3.01
N TYR A 204 -6.67 10.62 -2.22
CA TYR A 204 -5.75 11.23 -1.26
C TYR A 204 -4.73 12.14 -1.97
N PHE A 205 -3.99 11.60 -2.95
CA PHE A 205 -2.97 12.38 -3.66
C PHE A 205 -3.58 13.42 -4.62
N GLY A 206 -4.80 13.21 -5.10
CA GLY A 206 -5.56 14.22 -5.86
C GLY A 206 -5.89 15.47 -5.04
N ILE A 207 -5.97 15.35 -3.71
CA ILE A 207 -6.17 16.48 -2.78
C ILE A 207 -4.83 17.00 -2.25
N PHE A 208 -3.99 16.11 -1.72
CA PHE A 208 -2.74 16.48 -1.05
C PHE A 208 -1.64 16.92 -2.02
N GLY A 209 -1.62 16.44 -3.27
CA GLY A 209 -0.65 16.86 -4.28
C GLY A 209 -0.77 18.35 -4.62
N PRO A 210 -1.94 18.84 -5.09
CA PRO A 210 -2.16 20.26 -5.33
C PRO A 210 -2.00 21.12 -4.07
N PHE A 211 -2.46 20.62 -2.92
CA PHE A 211 -2.27 21.32 -1.64
C PHE A 211 -0.79 21.45 -1.27
N GLY A 212 0.03 20.41 -1.51
CA GLY A 212 1.47 20.44 -1.32
C GLY A 212 2.16 21.45 -2.24
N LEU A 213 1.78 21.51 -3.52
CA LEU A 213 2.28 22.54 -4.45
C LEU A 213 1.94 23.96 -3.96
N TYR A 214 0.72 24.18 -3.47
CA TYR A 214 0.34 25.46 -2.87
C TYR A 214 1.15 25.78 -1.61
N VAL A 215 1.43 24.80 -0.76
CA VAL A 215 2.29 24.98 0.42
C VAL A 215 3.71 25.35 0.01
N MET A 216 4.29 24.66 -0.99
CA MET A 216 5.65 24.90 -1.45
C MET A 216 5.81 26.27 -2.13
N SER A 217 4.79 26.77 -2.84
CA SER A 217 4.83 28.10 -3.48
C SER A 217 4.96 29.25 -2.48
N ARG A 218 4.70 28.99 -1.20
CA ARG A 218 4.84 29.94 -0.09
C ARG A 218 6.13 29.75 0.70
N THR A 219 7.09 29.04 0.11
CA THR A 219 8.43 28.81 0.65
C THR A 219 9.49 29.14 -0.41
N PRO A 220 10.75 29.39 -0.02
CA PRO A 220 11.84 29.62 -0.99
C PRO A 220 12.18 28.38 -1.83
N VAL A 221 11.59 27.22 -1.50
CA VAL A 221 11.74 25.93 -2.20
C VAL A 221 10.88 25.85 -3.46
N TRP A 222 10.08 26.87 -3.77
CA TRP A 222 9.19 26.89 -4.93
C TRP A 222 9.89 26.39 -6.20
N TYR A 223 9.22 25.48 -6.91
CA TYR A 223 9.72 24.81 -8.09
C TYR A 223 11.08 24.11 -7.89
N PHE A 224 11.23 23.44 -6.74
CA PHE A 224 12.42 22.65 -6.39
C PHE A 224 13.73 23.45 -6.40
N ASN A 225 13.67 24.70 -5.94
CA ASN A 225 14.84 25.55 -5.76
C ASN A 225 15.73 25.01 -4.62
N VAL A 226 16.84 24.38 -4.99
CA VAL A 226 17.78 23.72 -4.07
C VAL A 226 18.42 24.71 -3.08
N PRO A 227 18.96 25.87 -3.51
CA PRO A 227 19.42 26.90 -2.58
C PRO A 227 18.40 27.29 -1.50
N GLY A 228 17.14 27.45 -1.89
CA GLY A 228 16.04 27.78 -0.97
C GLY A 228 15.79 26.72 0.11
N MET A 229 16.26 25.48 -0.07
CA MET A 229 16.18 24.44 0.96
C MET A 229 17.12 24.70 2.14
N TYR A 230 18.18 25.48 1.93
CA TYR A 230 19.28 25.69 2.88
C TYR A 230 19.41 27.14 3.36
N GLU A 231 18.97 28.10 2.56
CA GLU A 231 18.99 29.52 2.91
C GLU A 231 18.24 29.78 4.23
N GLY A 232 18.86 30.56 5.11
CA GLY A 232 18.29 30.91 6.41
C GLY A 232 18.04 29.73 7.36
N PHE A 233 18.67 28.58 7.12
CA PHE A 233 18.65 27.47 8.06
C PHE A 233 19.32 27.87 9.39
N PRO A 234 18.76 27.54 10.56
CA PRO A 234 17.68 26.57 10.80
C PRO A 234 16.25 27.11 10.66
N HIS A 235 15.40 26.40 9.92
CA HIS A 235 13.96 26.69 9.80
C HIS A 235 13.19 26.13 11.00
N ARG A 236 13.20 26.85 12.13
CA ARG A 236 12.63 26.37 13.40
C ARG A 236 11.12 26.52 13.47
N ALA A 237 10.57 27.55 12.82
CA ALA A 237 9.15 27.81 12.76
C ALA A 237 8.63 27.85 11.33
N HIS A 238 7.35 27.53 11.14
CA HIS A 238 6.73 27.52 9.83
C HIS A 238 5.35 28.16 9.89
N GLU A 239 4.87 28.62 8.74
CA GLU A 239 3.47 29.04 8.62
C GLU A 239 2.51 27.89 9.00
N ALA A 240 1.34 28.24 9.55
CA ALA A 240 0.29 27.30 9.95
C ALA A 240 0.01 26.22 8.88
N ILE A 241 -0.20 26.65 7.63
CA ILE A 241 -0.57 25.77 6.52
C ILE A 241 0.58 24.83 6.16
N PHE A 242 1.84 25.30 6.18
CA PHE A 242 3.01 24.46 5.98
C PHE A 242 3.11 23.40 7.09
N LYS A 243 3.01 23.82 8.35
CA LYS A 243 3.10 22.91 9.49
C LYS A 243 1.96 21.88 9.47
N ALA A 244 0.73 22.30 9.16
CA ALA A 244 -0.41 21.42 9.03
C ALA A 244 -0.20 20.39 7.92
N TYR A 245 0.18 20.82 6.71
CA TYR A 245 0.47 19.92 5.59
C TYR A 245 1.52 18.88 5.97
N TYR A 246 2.63 19.32 6.57
CA TYR A 246 3.73 18.45 6.95
C TYR A 246 3.33 17.40 8.00
N LEU A 247 2.59 17.81 9.04
CA LEU A 247 2.12 16.89 10.09
C LEU A 247 1.00 15.96 9.60
N LEU A 248 0.10 16.45 8.74
CA LEU A 248 -0.93 15.60 8.12
C LEU A 248 -0.30 14.55 7.22
N GLN A 249 0.71 14.90 6.43
CA GLN A 249 1.49 13.93 5.67
C GLN A 249 2.16 12.91 6.58
N ALA A 250 2.82 13.34 7.65
CA ALA A 250 3.39 12.42 8.63
C ALA A 250 2.33 11.46 9.22
N SER A 251 1.12 11.95 9.46
CA SER A 251 -0.01 11.15 9.96
C SER A 251 -0.50 10.11 8.94
N TYR A 252 -0.58 10.49 7.67
CA TYR A 252 -0.95 9.58 6.59
C TYR A 252 0.09 8.48 6.40
N TRP A 253 1.38 8.83 6.36
CA TRP A 253 2.45 7.84 6.25
C TRP A 253 2.54 6.92 7.47
N ALA A 254 2.30 7.44 8.68
CA ALA A 254 2.16 6.63 9.88
C ALA A 254 0.95 5.67 9.79
N GLN A 255 -0.18 6.15 9.25
CA GLN A 255 -1.37 5.33 9.01
C GLN A 255 -1.11 4.22 7.98
N GLN A 256 -0.40 4.52 6.89
CA GLN A 256 -0.03 3.51 5.90
C GLN A 256 0.96 2.48 6.47
N GLY A 257 1.91 2.92 7.30
CA GLY A 257 2.79 2.03 8.05
C GLY A 257 2.02 1.10 9.00
N LEU A 258 1.00 1.62 9.70
CA LEU A 258 0.13 0.83 10.57
C LEU A 258 -0.65 -0.24 9.78
N VAL A 259 -1.18 0.11 8.61
CA VAL A 259 -1.86 -0.83 7.70
C VAL A 259 -0.95 -1.99 7.30
N LEU A 260 0.32 -1.70 7.00
CA LEU A 260 1.31 -2.72 6.66
C LEU A 260 1.66 -3.62 7.84
N VAL A 261 1.94 -3.05 9.01
CA VAL A 261 2.32 -3.81 10.22
C VAL A 261 1.18 -4.71 10.69
N LEU A 262 -0.06 -4.24 10.59
CA LEU A 262 -1.25 -5.01 10.96
C LEU A 262 -1.68 -6.02 9.88
N GLY A 263 -1.03 -6.06 8.71
CA GLY A 263 -1.37 -6.97 7.63
C GLY A 263 -2.80 -6.77 7.09
N LEU A 264 -3.29 -5.52 7.11
CA LEU A 264 -4.66 -5.22 6.65
C LEU A 264 -4.79 -5.30 5.13
N GLU A 265 -3.67 -5.15 4.40
CA GLU A 265 -3.59 -5.38 2.96
C GLU A 265 -2.94 -6.74 2.65
N LYS A 266 -3.46 -7.47 1.65
CA LYS A 266 -2.85 -8.72 1.17
C LYS A 266 -1.41 -8.43 0.71
N PRO A 267 -0.39 -9.12 1.25
CA PRO A 267 1.00 -8.91 0.86
C PRO A 267 1.21 -8.98 -0.65
N ARG A 268 2.08 -8.12 -1.16
CA ARG A 268 2.45 -8.07 -2.58
C ARG A 268 3.78 -8.80 -2.80
N LYS A 269 4.14 -9.12 -4.05
CA LYS A 269 5.43 -9.77 -4.37
C LYS A 269 6.64 -8.94 -3.92
N ASP A 270 6.49 -7.62 -3.86
CA ASP A 270 7.47 -6.62 -3.42
C ASP A 270 7.28 -6.16 -1.96
N PHE A 271 6.71 -7.03 -1.11
CA PHE A 271 6.38 -6.67 0.27
C PHE A 271 7.61 -6.28 1.11
N LYS A 272 8.76 -6.95 0.91
CA LYS A 272 9.98 -6.66 1.67
C LYS A 272 10.53 -5.27 1.33
N GLU A 273 10.55 -4.94 0.04
CA GLU A 273 10.96 -3.64 -0.48
C GLU A 273 10.01 -2.54 -0.02
N LEU A 274 8.70 -2.83 0.01
CA LEU A 274 7.68 -1.91 0.53
C LEU A 274 7.83 -1.65 2.04
N VAL A 275 8.18 -2.66 2.83
CA VAL A 275 8.48 -2.52 4.27
C VAL A 275 9.76 -1.70 4.47
N LEU A 276 10.82 -2.01 3.73
CA LEU A 276 12.07 -1.24 3.77
C LEU A 276 11.82 0.23 3.41
N HIS A 277 11.04 0.49 2.36
CA HIS A 277 10.61 1.83 1.99
C HIS A 277 9.93 2.56 3.16
N HIS A 278 8.98 1.92 3.85
CA HIS A 278 8.28 2.56 4.97
C HIS A 278 9.20 2.87 6.16
N ILE A 279 10.18 2.02 6.42
CA ILE A 279 11.20 2.29 7.45
C ILE A 279 12.00 3.54 7.06
N ILE A 280 12.45 3.62 5.80
CA ILE A 280 13.23 4.75 5.28
C ILE A 280 12.40 6.04 5.30
N THR A 281 11.17 6.01 4.79
CA THR A 281 10.33 7.21 4.70
C THR A 281 9.91 7.71 6.06
N LEU A 282 9.47 6.86 6.99
CA LEU A 282 9.15 7.29 8.36
C LEU A 282 10.37 7.86 9.08
N SER A 283 11.56 7.29 8.84
CA SER A 283 12.83 7.82 9.36
C SER A 283 13.14 9.20 8.78
N LEU A 284 13.02 9.37 7.45
CA LEU A 284 13.21 10.67 6.78
C LEU A 284 12.26 11.73 7.33
N ILE A 285 10.97 11.41 7.47
CA ILE A 285 9.95 12.33 7.99
C ILE A 285 10.28 12.73 9.43
N GLY A 286 10.57 11.76 10.31
CA GLY A 286 10.87 12.02 11.71
C GLY A 286 12.15 12.85 11.89
N LEU A 287 13.23 12.48 11.20
CA LEU A 287 14.53 13.15 11.32
C LEU A 287 14.50 14.54 10.69
N SER A 288 13.87 14.71 9.53
CA SER A 288 13.77 16.03 8.90
C SER A 288 12.91 17.00 9.71
N TYR A 289 11.85 16.52 10.37
CA TYR A 289 11.10 17.35 11.32
C TYR A 289 11.95 17.74 12.54
N ARG A 290 12.65 16.76 13.13
CA ARG A 290 13.47 16.92 14.35
C ARG A 290 14.69 17.82 14.17
N PHE A 291 15.32 17.78 12.99
CA PHE A 291 16.55 18.50 12.68
C PHE A 291 16.35 19.68 11.72
N HIS A 292 15.11 20.13 11.52
CA HIS A 292 14.78 21.33 10.72
C HIS A 292 15.03 21.21 9.21
N PHE A 293 15.14 20.00 8.66
CA PHE A 293 15.25 19.75 7.20
C PHE A 293 13.88 19.63 6.50
N THR A 294 12.85 20.30 7.02
CA THR A 294 11.47 20.22 6.53
C THR A 294 11.31 20.77 5.12
N TYR A 295 12.19 21.68 4.68
CA TYR A 295 12.22 22.20 3.30
C TYR A 295 12.73 21.17 2.28
N ILE A 296 13.69 20.32 2.65
CA ILE A 296 14.03 19.14 1.84
C ILE A 296 12.83 18.18 1.86
N GLY A 297 12.24 17.97 3.04
CA GLY A 297 11.09 17.08 3.22
C GLY A 297 9.88 17.46 2.37
N VAL A 298 9.51 18.75 2.27
CA VAL A 298 8.36 19.19 1.46
C VAL A 298 8.59 18.94 -0.03
N ALA A 299 9.83 19.16 -0.52
CA ALA A 299 10.19 18.87 -1.90
C ALA A 299 10.04 17.37 -2.19
N VAL A 300 10.57 16.52 -1.30
CA VAL A 300 10.46 15.05 -1.44
C VAL A 300 8.99 14.60 -1.35
N TYR A 301 8.17 15.15 -0.45
CA TYR A 301 6.74 14.83 -0.40
C TYR A 301 6.04 15.13 -1.73
N ILE A 302 6.28 16.30 -2.32
CA ILE A 302 5.59 16.71 -3.55
C ILE A 302 6.02 15.86 -4.75
N THR A 303 7.33 15.57 -4.90
CA THR A 303 7.76 14.65 -5.95
C THR A 303 7.09 13.29 -5.78
N HIS A 304 6.87 12.88 -4.53
CA HIS A 304 6.31 11.57 -4.26
C HIS A 304 4.80 11.50 -4.48
N ASP A 305 4.05 12.43 -3.89
CA ASP A 305 2.59 12.49 -3.99
C ASP A 305 2.12 12.57 -5.44
N ILE A 306 2.75 13.44 -6.24
CA ILE A 306 2.33 13.66 -7.62
C ILE A 306 2.57 12.39 -8.44
N SER A 307 3.74 11.77 -8.36
CA SER A 307 3.98 10.54 -9.11
C SER A 307 3.09 9.36 -8.65
N ASP A 308 2.79 9.29 -7.35
CA ASP A 308 1.93 8.23 -6.81
C ASP A 308 0.46 8.44 -7.22
N PHE A 309 0.01 9.67 -7.43
CA PHE A 309 -1.27 9.96 -8.07
C PHE A 309 -1.35 9.32 -9.46
N PHE A 310 -0.38 9.59 -10.34
CA PHE A 310 -0.33 9.01 -11.69
C PHE A 310 -0.18 7.48 -11.68
N LEU A 311 0.55 6.91 -10.71
CA LEU A 311 0.61 5.46 -10.52
C LEU A 311 -0.75 4.87 -10.15
N ALA A 312 -1.46 5.50 -9.20
CA ALA A 312 -2.75 5.01 -8.72
C ALA A 312 -3.81 5.10 -9.82
N THR A 313 -3.91 6.22 -10.52
CA THR A 313 -4.86 6.43 -11.60
C THR A 313 -4.57 5.57 -12.83
N SER A 314 -3.30 5.32 -13.18
CA SER A 314 -2.97 4.40 -14.28
C SER A 314 -3.48 2.99 -14.01
N LYS A 315 -3.36 2.51 -12.77
CA LYS A 315 -3.95 1.22 -12.36
C LYS A 315 -5.48 1.25 -12.37
N LEU A 316 -6.11 2.35 -11.96
CA LEU A 316 -7.56 2.48 -12.03
C LEU A 316 -8.07 2.41 -13.47
N LEU A 317 -7.41 3.10 -14.40
CA LEU A 317 -7.75 3.04 -15.81
C LEU A 317 -7.59 1.62 -16.37
N ASN A 318 -6.52 0.92 -15.98
CA ASN A 318 -6.32 -0.48 -16.34
C ASN A 318 -7.42 -1.40 -15.78
N TYR A 319 -7.84 -1.20 -14.52
CA TYR A 319 -8.92 -2.01 -13.95
C TYR A 319 -10.29 -1.79 -14.61
N LEU A 320 -10.48 -0.64 -15.25
CA LEU A 320 -11.69 -0.26 -15.99
C LEU A 320 -11.60 -0.57 -17.49
N ASP A 321 -10.49 -1.16 -17.94
CA ASP A 321 -10.21 -1.45 -19.36
C ASP A 321 -10.41 -0.21 -20.25
N ALA A 322 -9.98 0.96 -19.76
CA ALA A 322 -10.17 2.22 -20.47
C ALA A 322 -9.21 2.33 -21.66
N TRP A 323 -9.71 2.80 -22.81
CA TRP A 323 -8.91 2.96 -24.05
C TRP A 323 -7.68 3.89 -23.88
N ILE A 324 -7.73 4.83 -22.93
CA ILE A 324 -6.63 5.77 -22.65
C ILE A 324 -5.53 5.17 -21.76
N THR A 325 -5.66 3.92 -21.32
CA THR A 325 -4.70 3.27 -20.41
C THR A 325 -3.27 3.27 -20.96
N PRO A 326 -2.99 2.87 -22.22
CA PRO A 326 -1.62 2.87 -22.74
C PRO A 326 -0.94 4.25 -22.81
N PRO A 327 -1.54 5.31 -23.41
CA PRO A 327 -0.91 6.63 -23.43
C PRO A 327 -0.81 7.23 -22.03
N TYR A 328 -1.75 6.95 -21.13
CA TYR A 328 -1.67 7.38 -19.74
C TYR A 328 -0.51 6.69 -19.01
N PHE A 329 -0.30 5.39 -19.21
CA PHE A 329 0.81 4.65 -18.63
C PHE A 329 2.18 5.18 -19.10
N VAL A 330 2.32 5.50 -20.39
CA VAL A 330 3.56 6.11 -20.92
C VAL A 330 3.80 7.50 -20.31
N SER A 331 2.78 8.35 -20.20
CA SER A 331 2.93 9.67 -19.56
C SER A 331 3.30 9.56 -18.08
N PHE A 332 2.72 8.59 -17.37
CA PHE A 332 3.09 8.24 -16.00
C PHE A 332 4.59 7.91 -15.87
N ILE A 333 5.16 7.12 -16.78
CA ILE A 333 6.59 6.77 -16.76
C ILE A 333 7.48 8.00 -16.89
N ALA A 334 7.14 8.92 -17.79
CA ALA A 334 7.87 10.17 -17.96
C ALA A 334 7.81 11.05 -16.70
N ILE A 335 6.63 11.16 -16.09
CA ILE A 335 6.42 11.90 -14.84
C ILE A 335 7.21 11.27 -13.69
N TRP A 336 7.17 9.94 -13.56
CA TRP A 336 7.97 9.22 -12.57
C TRP A 336 9.46 9.48 -12.77
N ALA A 337 9.96 9.38 -14.01
CA ALA A 337 11.36 9.63 -14.30
C ALA A 337 11.80 11.05 -13.92
N TYR A 338 10.99 12.05 -14.24
CA TYR A 338 11.29 13.43 -13.87
C TYR A 338 11.22 13.66 -12.35
N LEU A 339 10.11 13.29 -11.71
CA LEU A 339 9.88 13.59 -10.30
C LEU A 339 10.70 12.70 -9.36
N ARG A 340 10.72 11.38 -9.58
CA ARG A 340 11.34 10.41 -8.67
C ARG A 340 12.82 10.17 -8.96
N HIS A 341 13.33 10.50 -10.16
CA HIS A 341 14.75 10.39 -10.48
C HIS A 341 15.40 11.76 -10.67
N TYR A 342 15.04 12.53 -11.70
CA TYR A 342 15.77 13.78 -12.00
C TYR A 342 15.78 14.76 -10.80
N LEU A 343 14.61 15.08 -10.24
CA LEU A 343 14.53 16.02 -9.12
C LEU A 343 15.15 15.46 -7.83
N ASN A 344 14.89 14.20 -7.50
CA ASN A 344 15.48 13.58 -6.31
C ASN A 344 17.00 13.44 -6.41
N LEU A 345 17.54 13.13 -7.59
CA LEU A 345 18.99 13.10 -7.83
C LEU A 345 19.60 14.49 -7.71
N ARG A 346 18.89 15.55 -8.13
CA ARG A 346 19.33 16.94 -7.89
C ARG A 346 19.39 17.28 -6.41
N ILE A 347 18.38 16.87 -5.62
CA ILE A 347 18.37 17.02 -4.16
C ILE A 347 19.53 16.22 -3.54
N LEU A 348 19.75 14.98 -3.99
CA LEU A 348 20.83 14.12 -3.49
C LEU A 348 22.20 14.69 -3.84
N ALA A 349 22.39 15.23 -5.06
CA ALA A 349 23.62 15.89 -5.47
C ALA A 349 23.96 17.07 -4.56
N SER A 350 22.95 17.82 -4.11
CA SER A 350 23.15 18.93 -3.18
C SER A 350 23.65 18.51 -1.79
N LEU A 351 23.50 17.23 -1.45
CA LEU A 351 23.98 16.62 -0.20
C LEU A 351 25.33 15.92 -0.35
N LEU A 352 25.91 15.86 -1.56
CA LEU A 352 27.26 15.32 -1.75
C LEU A 352 28.31 16.25 -1.14
N PRO A 353 29.51 15.73 -0.79
CA PRO A 353 30.61 16.56 -0.29
C PRO A 353 30.92 17.71 -1.26
N GLY A 354 30.99 18.94 -0.74
CA GLY A 354 31.17 20.15 -1.57
C GLY A 354 29.89 20.67 -2.26
N GLY A 355 28.74 20.03 -2.07
CA GLY A 355 27.44 20.49 -2.57
C GLY A 355 26.82 21.64 -1.76
N GLU A 356 25.63 22.08 -2.18
CA GLU A 356 24.92 23.22 -1.60
C GLU A 356 24.59 23.08 -0.11
N PHE A 357 24.43 21.85 0.40
CA PHE A 357 24.24 21.61 1.83
C PHE A 357 25.39 22.19 2.65
N GLN A 358 26.63 22.04 2.17
CA GLN A 358 27.83 22.50 2.87
C GLN A 358 28.14 23.97 2.59
N THR A 359 27.83 24.46 1.39
CA THR A 359 28.26 25.80 0.95
C THR A 359 27.26 26.91 1.28
N ILE A 360 25.97 26.61 1.40
CA ILE A 360 24.93 27.63 1.65
C ILE A 360 24.67 27.79 3.14
N GLY A 361 25.10 28.91 3.72
CA GLY A 361 24.91 29.23 5.14
C GLY A 361 25.86 28.47 6.07
N PRO A 362 25.69 28.60 7.40
CA PRO A 362 26.62 28.04 8.36
C PRO A 362 26.61 26.50 8.37
N TYR A 363 27.80 25.91 8.27
CA TYR A 363 28.02 24.47 8.34
C TYR A 363 28.79 24.10 9.62
N THR A 364 28.16 24.35 10.76
CA THR A 364 28.74 24.12 12.09
C THR A 364 27.68 23.58 13.04
N LEU A 365 28.00 22.54 13.80
CA LEU A 365 27.05 21.99 14.78
C LEU A 365 26.95 22.92 15.99
N ASN A 366 25.76 23.43 16.29
CA ASN A 366 25.49 24.21 17.50
C ASN A 366 24.13 23.86 18.09
N TRP A 367 24.14 23.26 19.28
CA TRP A 367 22.93 22.81 19.98
C TRP A 367 22.08 23.96 20.53
N THR A 368 22.72 25.05 20.95
CA THR A 368 22.07 26.23 21.51
C THR A 368 21.25 26.95 20.45
N THR A 369 21.84 27.18 19.27
CA THR A 369 21.14 27.79 18.14
C THR A 369 20.38 26.78 17.29
N GLN A 370 20.36 25.50 17.70
CA GLN A 370 19.77 24.40 16.93
C GLN A 370 20.23 24.36 15.46
N GLN A 371 21.48 24.78 15.21
CA GLN A 371 22.13 24.67 13.92
C GLN A 371 22.63 23.24 13.79
N TYR A 372 21.89 22.43 13.04
CA TYR A 372 22.17 21.01 12.86
C TYR A 372 22.87 20.68 11.55
N LYS A 373 23.17 21.68 10.70
CA LYS A 373 23.96 21.45 9.48
C LYS A 373 25.41 21.13 9.82
N CYS A 374 25.75 19.86 9.69
CA CYS A 374 27.10 19.33 9.88
C CYS A 374 27.30 18.03 9.09
N TRP A 375 28.52 17.51 9.09
CA TRP A 375 28.89 16.29 8.35
C TRP A 375 28.07 15.07 8.74
N ILE A 376 27.68 14.95 10.02
CA ILE A 376 26.85 13.86 10.52
C ILE A 376 25.44 13.96 9.91
N SER A 377 24.82 15.14 9.99
CA SER A 377 23.49 15.37 9.44
C SER A 377 23.46 15.20 7.91
N GLN A 378 24.53 15.62 7.23
CA GLN A 378 24.69 15.48 5.79
C GLN A 378 24.79 14.01 5.40
N ALA A 379 25.64 13.24 6.10
CA ALA A 379 25.80 11.80 5.84
C ALA A 379 24.50 11.03 6.11
N ILE A 380 23.83 11.25 7.24
CA ILE A 380 22.59 10.55 7.58
C ILE A 380 21.48 10.88 6.57
N THR A 381 21.27 12.17 6.28
CA THR A 381 20.23 12.60 5.32
C THR A 381 20.54 12.10 3.92
N GLY A 382 21.80 12.18 3.49
CA GLY A 382 22.27 11.68 2.20
C GLY A 382 22.09 10.17 2.05
N VAL A 383 22.45 9.37 3.06
CA VAL A 383 22.27 7.90 3.04
C VAL A 383 20.78 7.52 2.99
N LEU A 384 19.94 8.19 3.78
CA LEU A 384 18.50 7.91 3.78
C LEU A 384 17.84 8.28 2.44
N LEU A 385 18.20 9.43 1.85
CA LEU A 385 17.71 9.82 0.53
C LEU A 385 18.27 8.95 -0.59
N ALA A 386 19.53 8.52 -0.51
CA ALA A 386 20.10 7.55 -1.44
C ALA A 386 19.40 6.19 -1.35
N SER A 387 19.06 5.75 -0.14
CA SER A 387 18.29 4.52 0.08
C SER A 387 16.88 4.62 -0.50
N LEU A 388 16.21 5.76 -0.29
CA LEU A 388 14.93 6.06 -0.92
C LEU A 388 15.04 6.06 -2.46
N GLN A 389 16.11 6.64 -3.00
CA GLN A 389 16.39 6.66 -4.44
C GLN A 389 16.62 5.26 -5.00
N ALA A 390 17.32 4.38 -4.27
CA ALA A 390 17.57 3.01 -4.67
C ALA A 390 16.26 2.20 -4.77
N VAL A 391 15.35 2.34 -3.81
CA VAL A 391 14.03 1.70 -3.88
C VAL A 391 13.20 2.27 -5.05
N ASN A 392 13.25 3.58 -5.27
CA ASN A 392 12.59 4.20 -6.43
C ASN A 392 13.15 3.67 -7.77
N LEU A 393 14.45 3.41 -7.87
CA LEU A 393 15.07 2.81 -9.06
C LEU A 393 14.64 1.35 -9.25
N PHE A 394 14.55 0.57 -8.17
CA PHE A 394 14.04 -0.80 -8.22
C PHE A 394 12.62 -0.84 -8.80
N TRP A 395 11.71 -0.01 -8.32
CA TRP A 395 10.35 0.05 -8.87
C TRP A 395 10.31 0.59 -10.29
N PHE A 396 11.15 1.58 -10.63
CA PHE A 396 11.25 2.06 -12.00
C PHE A 396 11.71 0.98 -12.98
N PHE A 397 12.67 0.15 -12.58
CA PHE A 397 13.07 -1.02 -13.37
C PHE A 397 11.89 -1.97 -13.62
N LEU A 398 11.06 -2.24 -12.60
CA LEU A 398 9.86 -3.06 -12.77
C LEU A 398 8.85 -2.41 -13.73
N ILE A 399 8.66 -1.08 -13.64
CA ILE A 399 7.77 -0.33 -14.52
C ILE A 399 8.27 -0.39 -15.98
N CYS A 400 9.55 -0.14 -16.23
CA CYS A 400 10.16 -0.24 -17.55
C CYS A 400 10.08 -1.67 -18.12
N ARG A 401 10.26 -2.70 -17.28
CA ARG A 401 10.08 -4.10 -17.68
C ARG A 401 8.66 -4.38 -18.17
N ILE A 402 7.64 -3.81 -17.50
CA ILE A 402 6.24 -3.92 -17.92
C ILE A 402 6.04 -3.22 -19.27
N LEU A 403 6.57 -2.00 -19.43
CA LEU A 403 6.48 -1.26 -20.69
C LEU A 403 7.13 -2.03 -21.86
N ILE A 404 8.33 -2.59 -21.67
CA ILE A 404 9.02 -3.36 -22.71
C ILE A 404 8.21 -4.61 -23.09
N ARG A 405 7.61 -5.30 -22.11
CA ARG A 405 6.72 -6.44 -22.38
C ARG A 405 5.49 -6.01 -23.17
N PHE A 406 4.86 -4.90 -22.79
CA PHE A 406 3.69 -4.34 -23.48
C PHE A 406 4.02 -4.01 -24.95
N ILE A 407 5.17 -3.39 -25.22
CA ILE A 407 5.59 -3.04 -26.59
C ILE A 407 5.95 -4.28 -27.42
N ARG A 408 6.64 -5.27 -26.83
CA ARG A 408 7.14 -6.44 -27.57
C ARG A 408 6.06 -7.47 -27.90
N THR A 409 5.09 -7.67 -27.02
CA THR A 409 4.11 -8.75 -27.17
C THR A 409 2.89 -8.31 -27.98
N GLY A 410 2.62 -6.99 -28.12
CA GLY A 410 1.55 -6.48 -29.00
C GLY A 410 0.12 -6.92 -28.64
N GLU A 411 -0.06 -7.73 -27.60
CA GLU A 411 -1.35 -8.19 -27.09
C GLU A 411 -1.75 -7.34 -25.87
N GLU A 412 -2.94 -6.72 -25.96
CA GLU A 412 -3.71 -6.20 -24.83
C GLU A 412 -4.28 -7.37 -23.99
N ARG A 413 -3.43 -8.28 -23.51
CA ARG A 413 -3.80 -9.23 -22.47
C ARG A 413 -2.92 -9.04 -21.25
N ASP A 414 -3.50 -8.27 -20.34
CA ASP A 414 -3.07 -8.13 -18.96
C ASP A 414 -3.19 -9.48 -18.23
N ASP A 415 -2.20 -10.37 -18.37
CA ASP A 415 -1.98 -11.53 -17.48
C ASP A 415 -1.58 -11.10 -16.05
N ARG A 416 -2.01 -9.92 -15.62
CA ARG A 416 -1.85 -9.43 -14.25
C ARG A 416 -3.17 -9.16 -13.56
N SER A 417 -4.32 -9.48 -14.18
CA SER A 417 -5.63 -9.36 -13.53
C SER A 417 -6.57 -10.59 -13.52
N ASP A 418 -6.19 -11.74 -14.08
CA ASP A 418 -6.68 -13.09 -13.75
C ASP A 418 -5.49 -14.02 -14.12
N VAL A 419 -4.82 -14.82 -13.27
CA VAL A 419 -5.26 -15.87 -12.36
C VAL A 419 -4.15 -16.04 -11.29
N ASP A 420 -4.51 -16.53 -10.11
CA ASP A 420 -3.61 -17.35 -9.31
C ASP A 420 -3.05 -18.49 -10.18
N GLU A 421 -1.86 -18.32 -10.77
CA GLU A 421 -1.01 -19.43 -11.21
C GLU A 421 0.15 -19.55 -10.21
N ASP A 422 -0.08 -20.38 -9.20
CA ASP A 422 0.91 -21.36 -8.82
C ASP A 422 1.33 -22.11 -10.11
N GLU A 423 2.64 -22.17 -10.39
CA GLU A 423 3.27 -22.76 -11.59
C GLU A 423 3.46 -21.86 -12.85
N VAL A 424 4.42 -20.93 -12.80
CA VAL A 424 5.36 -20.79 -13.91
C VAL A 424 6.78 -20.91 -13.37
N ARG A 425 7.41 -22.01 -13.78
CA ARG A 425 8.76 -22.45 -13.44
C ARG A 425 9.77 -21.34 -13.72
N GLN A 426 10.77 -21.25 -12.86
CA GLN A 426 12.09 -20.76 -13.25
C GLN A 426 12.52 -21.58 -14.47
N GLU A 427 12.58 -20.95 -15.64
CA GLU A 427 13.43 -21.47 -16.70
C GLU A 427 14.80 -20.85 -16.54
N ASP A 428 15.72 -21.73 -16.19
CA ASP A 428 17.18 -21.69 -16.33
C ASP A 428 17.72 -20.57 -17.23
N VAL A 429 18.45 -19.66 -16.59
CA VAL A 429 19.71 -19.19 -17.18
C VAL A 429 20.66 -20.37 -17.05
N GLY A 430 21.00 -20.99 -18.19
CA GLY A 430 21.88 -22.14 -18.22
C GLY A 430 23.20 -21.89 -17.48
N GLU A 431 23.34 -22.52 -16.33
CA GLU A 431 24.62 -22.91 -15.75
C GLU A 431 24.64 -24.43 -15.70
N THR A 432 25.47 -25.02 -16.56
CA THR A 432 25.82 -26.45 -16.53
C THR A 432 26.30 -26.84 -15.13
N PRO A 433 25.79 -27.91 -14.50
CA PRO A 433 26.20 -28.30 -13.16
C PRO A 433 27.54 -29.05 -13.22
N SER A 434 28.53 -28.57 -12.48
CA SER A 434 29.67 -29.39 -12.08
C SER A 434 29.90 -29.22 -10.58
N MET A 435 29.43 -30.20 -9.81
CA MET A 435 29.89 -30.41 -8.45
C MET A 435 30.40 -31.85 -8.37
N GLN A 436 31.71 -32.00 -8.22
CA GLN A 436 32.32 -33.24 -7.74
C GLN A 436 33.20 -32.90 -6.54
N LEU A 437 33.04 -33.68 -5.48
CA LEU A 437 33.88 -33.70 -4.30
C LEU A 437 34.61 -35.05 -4.31
N ASN A 438 35.94 -34.97 -4.16
CA ASN A 438 36.94 -36.04 -3.96
C ASN A 438 37.55 -36.74 -5.19
N GLY A 439 38.66 -36.17 -5.69
CA GLY A 439 39.90 -36.90 -5.97
C GLY A 439 40.17 -37.43 -7.40
N GLU A 440 41.12 -36.77 -8.08
CA GLU A 440 41.96 -37.20 -9.23
C GLU A 440 41.35 -37.42 -10.64
N PRO A 441 41.95 -36.86 -11.72
CA PRO A 441 41.41 -36.89 -13.09
C PRO A 441 42.20 -37.77 -14.08
N ILE A 442 41.51 -38.57 -14.91
CA ILE A 442 42.01 -39.19 -16.15
C ILE A 442 40.75 -39.42 -17.02
N GLY A 443 40.58 -39.15 -18.30
CA GLY A 443 41.42 -38.89 -19.47
C GLY A 443 40.56 -39.35 -20.67
N ALA A 444 40.54 -38.60 -21.78
CA ALA A 444 39.87 -39.01 -23.04
C ALA A 444 40.59 -40.24 -23.68
N PRO A 445 40.30 -40.70 -24.92
CA PRO A 445 39.08 -40.83 -25.75
C PRO A 445 38.97 -42.24 -26.42
N GLY A 446 37.97 -42.46 -27.28
CA GLY A 446 37.92 -43.55 -28.28
C GLY A 446 36.98 -44.70 -27.91
N THR A 447 36.36 -45.47 -28.81
CA THR A 447 36.46 -45.71 -30.26
C THR A 447 35.24 -46.56 -30.66
N GLY A 448 34.94 -46.66 -31.96
CA GLY A 448 34.26 -47.82 -32.56
C GLY A 448 32.73 -47.69 -32.70
N ILE A 449 32.17 -47.44 -33.90
CA ILE A 449 32.02 -48.33 -35.09
C ILE A 449 30.73 -49.18 -35.04
N ASP A 450 30.05 -49.17 -36.20
CA ASP A 450 28.94 -50.01 -36.71
C ASP A 450 27.50 -49.70 -36.27
N GLY A 451 26.52 -49.55 -37.16
CA GLY A 451 26.53 -49.70 -38.61
C GLY A 451 25.11 -49.63 -39.22
N LYS A 452 25.12 -49.67 -40.55
CA LYS A 452 24.06 -49.98 -41.54
C LYS A 452 23.74 -48.90 -42.57
N ALA A 453 24.18 -49.25 -43.77
CA ALA A 453 24.00 -48.65 -45.07
C ALA A 453 22.56 -48.74 -45.62
N SER A 454 22.23 -47.82 -46.54
CA SER A 454 21.83 -48.18 -47.90
C SER A 454 21.93 -46.96 -48.85
N GLU A 455 22.83 -47.09 -49.82
CA GLU A 455 22.83 -46.62 -51.22
C GLU A 455 21.91 -45.49 -51.71
N GLY A 456 22.49 -44.61 -52.54
CA GLY A 456 21.76 -43.97 -53.64
C GLY A 456 22.30 -42.61 -54.11
N LEU A 457 23.19 -42.65 -55.12
CA LEU A 457 23.54 -41.61 -56.12
C LEU A 457 22.57 -40.39 -56.23
N ARG A 458 22.98 -39.15 -56.50
CA ARG A 458 23.94 -38.68 -57.52
C ARG A 458 24.16 -37.16 -57.35
N ARG A 459 25.36 -36.68 -57.69
CA ARG A 459 25.72 -35.27 -57.91
C ARG A 459 24.77 -34.57 -58.91
N ARG A 460 24.29 -33.39 -58.57
CA ARG A 460 24.78 -32.11 -59.10
C ARG A 460 24.36 -30.96 -58.21
#